data_AF-A0A7W0LKU1-F1
#
_entry.id   AF-A0A7W0LKU1-F1
#
_cell.length_a   1.000
_cell.length_b   1.000
_cell.length_c   1.000
_cell.angle_alpha   90.00
_cell.angle_beta   90.00
_cell.angle_gamma   90.00
#
_symmetry.space_group_name_H-M   'P 1'
#
loop_
_entity.id
_entity.type
_entity.pdbx_description
1 polymer ?
#
loop_
_entity_poly.entity_id
_entity_poly.type
_entity_poly.pdbx_seq_one_letter_code
_entity_poly.pdbx_strand_id
1 'polypeptide(L)' 'MLLAVPNVSEGSDAAKIARLAAAFVPARLLDVHSDPDHERSVFTLAAQRPAQALVNGARAVVAEIDLREQHG' A
#
# COMPACT_ATOMS: atom_id res chain seq x y z
N MET A 1 13.08 14.12 7.71
CA MET A 1 12.43 12.81 7.41
C MET A 1 11.05 13.12 6.87
N LEU A 2 10.61 12.43 5.83
CA LEU A 2 9.28 12.62 5.23
C LEU A 2 8.39 11.43 5.56
N LEU A 3 7.09 11.71 5.66
CA LEU A 3 6.05 10.70 5.70
C LEU A 3 5.37 10.62 4.34
N ALA A 4 5.05 9.41 3.92
CA ALA A 4 4.16 9.15 2.79
C ALA A 4 3.07 8.18 3.23
N VAL A 5 1.85 8.41 2.76
CA VAL A 5 0.65 7.71 3.25
C VAL A 5 -0.16 7.14 2.07
N PRO A 6 0.37 6.16 1.30
CA PRO A 6 -0.37 5.56 0.20
C PRO A 6 -1.68 4.94 0.67
N ASN A 7 -2.76 5.28 0.00
CA ASN A 7 -4.07 4.66 0.16
C ASN A 7 -4.29 3.74 -1.04
N VAL A 8 -4.51 2.46 -0.78
CA VAL A 8 -4.61 1.41 -1.78
C VAL A 8 -5.96 0.73 -1.67
N SER A 9 -6.58 0.51 -2.83
CA SER A 9 -7.84 -0.20 -3.08
C SER A 9 -7.78 -1.72 -2.81
N GLU A 10 -7.34 -2.11 -1.62
CA GLU A 10 -7.45 -3.47 -1.10
C GLU A 10 -7.54 -3.43 0.43
N GLY A 11 -8.55 -4.06 1.03
CA GLY A 11 -8.79 -4.04 2.48
C GLY A 11 -9.09 -5.41 3.10
N SER A 12 -9.24 -6.46 2.29
CA SER A 12 -9.86 -7.72 2.71
C SER A 12 -8.91 -8.92 2.56
N ASP A 13 -8.01 -8.90 1.57
CA ASP A 13 -6.99 -9.93 1.39
C ASP A 13 -5.71 -9.57 2.17
N ALA A 14 -5.63 -10.06 3.42
CA ALA A 14 -4.48 -9.85 4.30
C ALA A 14 -3.14 -10.31 3.70
N ALA A 15 -3.15 -11.37 2.88
CA ALA A 15 -1.93 -11.88 2.26
C ALA A 15 -1.46 -10.95 1.14
N LYS A 16 -2.38 -10.42 0.33
CA LYS A 16 -2.09 -9.40 -0.68
C LYS A 16 -1.59 -8.11 -0.03
N ILE A 17 -2.27 -7.64 1.01
CA ILE A 17 -1.86 -6.45 1.78
C ILE A 17 -0.42 -6.59 2.30
N ALA A 18 -0.07 -7.76 2.85
CA ALA A 18 1.29 -8.01 3.35
C ALA A 18 2.35 -7.96 2.22
N ARG A 19 2.04 -8.51 1.03
CA ARG A 19 2.94 -8.42 -0.14
C ARG A 19 3.11 -6.99 -0.62
N LEU A 20 2.02 -6.22 -0.69
CA LEU A 20 2.05 -4.80 -1.05
C LEU A 20 2.85 -3.98 -0.04
N ALA A 21 2.70 -4.25 1.26
CA ALA A 21 3.46 -3.60 2.33
C ALA A 21 4.97 -3.78 2.13
N ALA A 22 5.40 -5.00 1.77
CA ALA A 22 6.80 -5.33 1.53
C ALA A 22 7.38 -4.67 0.26
N ALA A 23 6.53 -4.24 -0.67
CA ALA A 23 6.97 -3.60 -1.92
C ALA A 23 7.40 -2.14 -1.75
N PHE A 24 7.00 -1.45 -0.66
CA PHE A 24 7.35 -0.04 -0.40
C PHE A 24 8.81 0.19 0.06
N VAL A 25 9.73 -0.71 -0.24
CA VAL A 25 11.17 -0.52 0.02
C VAL A 25 11.75 0.56 -0.92
N PRO A 26 12.69 1.40 -0.46
CA PRO A 26 13.40 1.34 0.82
C PRO A 26 12.75 2.13 1.97
N ALA A 27 11.46 2.49 1.90
CA ALA A 27 10.82 3.18 3.02
C ALA A 27 10.61 2.23 4.20
N ARG A 28 10.68 2.76 5.41
CA ARG A 28 10.31 2.04 6.62
C ARG A 28 8.79 2.08 6.77
N LEU A 29 8.16 0.91 6.79
CA LEU A 29 6.76 0.78 7.16
C LEU A 29 6.60 1.05 8.67
N LEU A 30 5.73 2.00 9.00
CA LEU A 30 5.40 2.35 10.38
C LEU A 30 4.07 1.74 10.81
N ASP A 31 3.10 1.69 9.91
CA ASP A 31 1.76 1.18 10.17
C ASP A 31 1.07 0.73 8.88
N VAL A 32 0.14 -0.22 9.01
CA VAL A 32 -0.84 -0.59 7.98
C VAL A 32 -2.21 -0.59 8.64
N HIS A 33 -3.08 0.29 8.19
CA HIS A 33 -4.46 0.34 8.62
C HIS A 33 -5.36 -0.14 7.49
N SER A 34 -6.08 -1.24 7.70
CA SER A 34 -7.00 -1.83 6.72
C SER A 34 -8.45 -1.64 7.17
N ASP A 35 -9.30 -1.35 6.20
CA ASP A 35 -10.73 -1.05 6.33
C ASP A 35 -11.48 -1.94 5.32
N PRO A 36 -11.83 -3.19 5.71
CA PRO A 36 -12.46 -4.17 4.82
C PRO A 36 -13.83 -3.71 4.30
N ASP A 37 -14.57 -2.93 5.12
CA ASP A 37 -15.89 -2.41 4.76
C ASP A 37 -15.82 -1.41 3.59
N HIS A 38 -14.66 -0.78 3.39
CA HIS A 38 -14.40 0.14 2.28
C HIS A 38 -13.31 -0.38 1.32
N GLU A 39 -12.98 -1.67 1.40
CA GLU A 39 -11.99 -2.37 0.57
C GLU A 39 -10.68 -1.61 0.35
N ARG A 40 -10.14 -1.00 1.43
CA ARG A 40 -8.92 -0.19 1.34
C ARG A 40 -7.94 -0.41 2.48
N SER A 41 -6.67 -0.11 2.21
CA SER A 41 -5.59 -0.12 3.18
C SER A 41 -4.72 1.12 3.03
N VAL A 42 -4.35 1.71 4.16
CA VAL A 42 -3.47 2.87 4.26
C VAL A 42 -2.13 2.43 4.84
N PHE A 43 -1.05 2.69 4.10
CA PHE A 43 0.31 2.38 4.50
C PHE A 43 0.99 3.63 5.02
N THR A 44 1.45 3.66 6.27
CA THR A 44 2.23 4.78 6.79
C THR A 44 3.72 4.50 6.63
N LEU A 45 4.41 5.30 5.83
CA LEU A 45 5.81 5.09 5.47
C LEU A 45 6.70 6.25 5.95
N ALA A 46 7.91 5.93 6.43
CA ALA A 46 8.96 6.90 6.72
C ALA A 46 10.18 6.72 5.81
N ALA A 47 10.61 7.79 5.14
CA ALA A 47 11.81 7.79 4.31
C ALA A 47 12.45 9.18 4.23
N GLN A 48 13.74 9.24 3.88
CA GLN A 48 14.37 10.52 3.52
C GLN A 48 13.94 10.99 2.13
N ARG A 49 13.81 10.05 1.18
CA ARG A 49 13.37 10.28 -0.20
C ARG A 49 12.35 9.20 -0.59
N PRO A 50 11.02 9.45 -0.45
CA PRO A 50 10.01 8.40 -0.59
C PRO A 50 9.75 7.98 -2.05
N ALA A 51 10.21 8.76 -3.05
CA ALA A 51 9.87 8.54 -4.45
C ALA A 51 10.09 7.11 -4.95
N GLN A 52 11.26 6.50 -4.66
CA GLN A 52 11.55 5.13 -5.10
C GLN A 52 10.62 4.10 -4.46
N ALA A 53 10.38 4.22 -3.15
CA ALA A 53 9.46 3.37 -2.41
C ALA A 53 8.03 3.45 -2.94
N LEU A 54 7.56 4.67 -3.22
CA LEU A 54 6.23 4.91 -3.78
C LEU A 54 6.08 4.30 -5.17
N VAL A 55 7.09 4.45 -6.04
CA VAL A 55 7.07 3.82 -7.38
C VAL A 55 7.11 2.30 -7.28
N ASN A 56 7.89 1.72 -6.37
CA ASN A 56 7.94 0.28 -6.18
C ASN A 56 6.59 -0.28 -5.69
N GLY A 57 6.01 0.35 -4.67
CA GLY A 57 4.69 -0.04 -4.18
C GLY A 57 3.58 0.15 -5.23
N ALA A 58 3.60 1.26 -5.99
CA ALA A 58 2.64 1.48 -7.07
C ALA A 58 2.74 0.40 -8.16
N ARG A 59 3.94 -0.07 -8.52
CA ARG A 59 4.12 -1.19 -9.47
C ARG A 59 3.53 -2.49 -8.95
N ALA A 60 3.72 -2.81 -7.66
CA ALA A 60 3.12 -3.99 -7.05
C ALA A 60 1.59 -3.90 -7.01
N VAL A 61 1.05 -2.72 -6.66
CA VAL A 61 -0.39 -2.45 -6.68
C VAL A 61 -0.98 -2.69 -8.07
N VAL A 62 -0.36 -2.14 -9.12
CA VAL A 62 -0.82 -2.34 -10.51
C VAL A 62 -0.76 -3.80 -10.95
N ALA A 63 0.15 -4.60 -10.39
CA ALA A 63 0.29 -6.01 -10.74
C ALA A 63 -0.71 -6.93 -10.00
N GLU A 64 -1.21 -6.52 -8.83
CA GLU A 64 -2.03 -7.39 -7.96
C GLU A 64 -3.49 -6.94 -7.79
N ILE A 65 -3.82 -5.69 -8.14
CA ILE A 65 -5.17 -5.13 -7.93
C ILE A 65 -5.85 -4.87 -9.27
N ASP A 66 -7.00 -5.52 -9.46
CA ASP A 66 -7.94 -5.21 -10.54
C ASP A 66 -9.09 -4.34 -10.01
N LEU A 67 -9.11 -3.08 -10.41
CA LEU A 67 -10.15 -2.14 -9.98
C LEU A 67 -11.56 -2.51 -10.49
N ARG A 68 -11.69 -3.40 -11.48
CA ARG A 68 -12.98 -3.87 -11.99
C ARG A 68 -13.68 -4.81 -11.01
N GLU A 69 -12.93 -5.38 -10.06
CA GLU A 69 -13.44 -6.30 -9.04
C GLU A 69 -13.73 -5.59 -7.71
N GLN A 70 -13.59 -4.26 -7.65
CA GLN A 70 -13.91 -3.47 -6.46
C GLN A 70 -15.40 -3.14 -6.38
N HIS A 71 -15.94 -3.18 -5.17
CA HIS A 71 -17.36 -3.01 -4.85
C HIS A 71 -17.63 -1.92 -3.79
N GLY A 72 -16.66 -1.01 -3.60
CA GLY A 72 -16.62 0.00 -2.52
C GLY A 72 -17.91 0.76 -2.22
#